data_AF-A0A239DX53-F1
#
_entry.id   AF-A0A239DX53-F1
#
_cell.length_a   1.000
_cell.length_b   1.000
_cell.length_c   1.000
_cell.angle_alpha   90.00
_cell.angle_beta   90.00
_cell.angle_gamma   90.00
#
_symmetry.space_group_name_H-M   'P 1'
#
loop_
_entity.id
_entity.type
_entity.pdbx_description
1 polymer ?
#
loop_
_entity_poly.entity_id
_entity_poly.type
_entity_poly.pdbx_seq_one_letter_code
_entity_poly.pdbx_strand_id
1 'polypeptide(L)'
;MRRQKVVVTTATDGSATAYSPRLSGKIHSIQYVKTDYADTVDFTITAEQTGENLWTEANVTASKACYPRAPTHSQAGVAALYAASGTAVSDKPGIANDRVKIVLAAGGASKSGTFHILVD
;
A
#
# COMPACT_ATOMS: atom_id res chain seq x y z
N MET A 1 -1.59 17.33 -4.34
CA MET A 1 -0.82 16.09 -4.42
C MET A 1 0.57 16.24 -3.80
N ARG A 2 0.91 15.37 -2.85
CA ARG A 2 2.17 15.29 -2.12
C ARG A 2 2.79 13.91 -2.32
N ARG A 3 4.13 13.85 -2.42
CA ARG A 3 4.91 12.61 -2.46
C ARG A 3 5.61 12.37 -1.14
N GLN A 4 5.41 11.20 -0.54
CA GLN A 4 6.13 10.74 0.64
C GLN A 4 7.07 9.60 0.26
N LYS A 5 8.35 9.72 0.63
CA LYS A 5 9.34 8.64 0.48
C LYS A 5 9.43 7.87 1.81
N VAL A 6 9.44 6.55 1.73
CA VAL A 6 9.72 5.65 2.85
C VAL A 6 10.82 4.68 2.40
N VAL A 7 11.96 4.71 3.07
CA VAL A 7 13.03 3.72 2.89
C VAL A 7 12.77 2.62 3.90
N VAL A 8 12.82 1.38 3.45
CA VAL A 8 12.58 0.21 4.30
C VAL A 8 13.80 -0.67 4.18
N THR A 9 14.32 -1.13 5.32
CA THR A 9 15.45 -2.05 5.38
C THR A 9 14.96 -3.32 6.08
N THR A 10 15.22 -4.47 5.47
CA THR A 10 14.86 -5.77 6.04
C THR A 10 15.83 -6.19 7.13
N ALA A 11 15.33 -6.96 8.08
CA ALA A 11 16.13 -7.68 9.07
C ALA A 11 16.88 -8.84 8.41
N THR A 12 17.67 -9.57 9.22
CA THR A 12 18.45 -10.72 8.75
C THR A 12 17.58 -11.86 8.22
N ASP A 13 16.34 -11.98 8.69
CA ASP A 13 15.37 -12.96 8.21
C ASP A 13 14.61 -12.51 6.93
N GLY A 14 14.92 -11.32 6.41
CA GLY A 14 14.27 -10.77 5.22
C GLY A 14 12.90 -10.14 5.47
N SER A 15 12.48 -10.00 6.73
CA SER A 15 11.26 -9.29 7.10
C SER A 15 11.50 -7.80 7.35
N ALA A 16 10.47 -6.97 7.22
CA ALA A 16 10.53 -5.58 7.66
C ALA A 16 9.16 -5.07 8.10
N THR A 17 9.13 -4.10 9.01
CA THR A 17 7.96 -3.25 9.24
C THR A 17 8.42 -1.79 9.26
N ALA A 18 7.80 -0.96 8.44
CA ALA A 18 8.08 0.46 8.36
C ALA A 18 6.79 1.27 8.29
N TYR A 19 6.90 2.56 8.60
CA TYR A 19 5.77 3.47 8.66
C TYR A 19 6.08 4.75 7.90
N SER A 20 5.09 5.29 7.18
CA SER A 20 5.15 6.68 6.75
C SER A 20 5.02 7.63 7.95
N PRO A 21 5.37 8.92 7.81
CA PRO A 21 4.81 9.97 8.64
C PRO A 21 3.27 9.96 8.60
N ARG A 22 2.62 10.72 9.48
CA ARG A 22 1.17 10.90 9.41
C ARG A 22 0.79 11.64 8.13
N LEU A 23 -0.20 11.11 7.43
CA LEU A 23 -0.73 11.62 6.16
C LEU A 23 -2.23 11.88 6.31
N SER A 24 -2.72 12.84 5.53
CA SER A 24 -4.14 13.14 5.38
C SER A 24 -4.42 13.39 3.90
N GLY A 25 -5.48 12.79 3.37
CA GLY A 25 -5.89 12.92 1.97
C GLY A 25 -6.27 11.57 1.36
N LYS A 26 -6.41 11.52 0.03
CA LYS A 26 -6.72 10.26 -0.69
C LYS A 26 -5.43 9.64 -1.23
N ILE A 27 -5.25 8.33 -1.05
CA ILE A 27 -4.09 7.61 -1.60
C ILE A 27 -4.26 7.48 -3.12
N HIS A 28 -3.44 8.20 -3.87
CA HIS A 28 -3.45 8.14 -5.32
C HIS A 28 -2.76 6.87 -5.83
N SER A 29 -1.52 6.65 -5.37
CA SER A 29 -0.70 5.49 -5.73
C SER A 29 0.39 5.19 -4.71
N ILE A 30 0.84 3.94 -4.70
CA ILE A 30 2.00 3.45 -3.96
C ILE A 30 2.96 2.86 -4.99
N GLN A 31 4.19 3.35 -5.03
CA GLN A 31 5.20 2.95 -5.99
C GLN A 31 6.35 2.28 -5.25
N TYR A 32 6.55 1.01 -5.52
CA TYR A 32 7.73 0.26 -5.12
C TYR A 32 8.85 0.49 -6.13
N VAL A 33 9.98 1.01 -5.64
CA VAL A 33 11.22 1.12 -6.41
C VAL A 33 12.18 0.07 -5.87
N LYS A 34 12.39 -0.97 -6.67
CA LYS A 34 13.34 -2.03 -6.37
C LYS A 34 14.76 -1.49 -6.45
N THR A 35 15.54 -1.75 -5.41
CA THR A 35 16.96 -1.36 -5.37
C THR A 35 17.81 -2.61 -5.15
N ASP A 36 17.64 -3.31 -4.03
CA ASP A 36 18.47 -4.46 -3.66
C ASP A 36 17.70 -5.65 -3.06
N TYR A 37 16.37 -5.54 -2.91
CA TYR A 37 15.52 -6.62 -2.43
C TYR A 37 15.61 -7.86 -3.33
N ALA A 38 15.38 -9.02 -2.74
CA ALA A 38 15.25 -10.28 -3.45
C ALA A 38 14.11 -10.26 -4.49
N ASP A 39 14.16 -11.18 -5.46
CA ASP A 39 13.13 -11.40 -6.49
C ASP A 39 11.95 -12.21 -5.97
N THR A 40 11.60 -12.05 -4.69
CA THR A 40 10.59 -12.84 -3.98
C THR A 40 9.87 -12.02 -2.91
N VAL A 41 10.00 -10.69 -2.90
CA VAL A 41 9.49 -9.89 -1.80
C VAL A 41 7.97 -9.86 -1.78
N ASP A 42 7.40 -10.12 -0.61
CA ASP A 42 5.96 -10.05 -0.36
C ASP A 42 5.64 -8.74 0.35
N PHE A 43 4.57 -8.08 -0.07
CA PHE A 43 4.09 -6.82 0.47
C PHE A 43 2.76 -7.03 1.19
N THR A 44 2.64 -6.45 2.37
CA THR A 44 1.35 -6.19 3.02
C THR A 44 1.35 -4.75 3.50
N ILE A 45 0.66 -3.89 2.76
CA ILE A 45 0.62 -2.46 2.99
C ILE A 45 -0.80 -2.05 3.38
N THR A 46 -0.95 -1.46 4.56
CA THR A 46 -2.24 -1.09 5.13
C THR A 46 -2.22 0.34 5.68
N ALA A 47 -3.39 0.94 5.87
CA ALA A 47 -3.54 2.01 6.84
C ALA A 47 -3.27 1.41 8.24
N GLU A 48 -2.47 2.10 9.06
CA GLU A 48 -2.04 1.57 10.35
C GLU A 48 -3.21 1.45 11.32
N GLN A 49 -3.99 2.51 11.47
CA GLN A 49 -4.98 2.60 12.53
C GLN A 49 -6.28 1.88 12.16
N THR A 50 -6.71 1.95 10.90
CA THR A 50 -7.95 1.31 10.44
C THR A 50 -7.74 -0.14 9.96
N GLY A 51 -6.50 -0.51 9.64
CA GLY A 51 -6.19 -1.80 9.03
C GLY A 51 -6.67 -1.93 7.57
N GLU A 52 -7.15 -0.85 6.94
CA GLU A 52 -7.60 -0.87 5.55
C GLU A 52 -6.46 -1.32 4.62
N ASN A 53 -6.72 -2.36 3.82
CA ASN A 53 -5.73 -2.88 2.88
C ASN A 53 -5.52 -1.89 1.73
N LEU A 54 -4.27 -1.49 1.52
CA LEU A 54 -3.89 -0.61 0.41
C LEU A 54 -3.23 -1.41 -0.70
N TRP A 55 -2.26 -2.28 -0.37
CA TRP A 55 -1.61 -3.12 -1.37
C TRP A 55 -1.04 -4.37 -0.73
N THR A 56 -1.56 -5.53 -1.15
CA THR A 56 -0.99 -6.84 -0.83
C THR A 56 -0.61 -7.53 -2.13
N GLU A 57 0.61 -8.03 -2.21
CA GLU A 57 1.12 -8.74 -3.38
C GLU A 57 2.28 -9.64 -2.97
N ALA A 58 2.35 -10.83 -3.56
CA ALA A 58 3.40 -11.80 -3.28
C ALA A 58 4.40 -11.87 -4.46
N ASN A 59 5.63 -12.26 -4.16
CA ASN A 59 6.69 -12.52 -5.14
C ASN A 59 6.95 -11.35 -6.12
N VAL A 60 7.05 -10.13 -5.61
CA VAL A 60 7.28 -8.96 -6.46
C VAL A 60 8.74 -8.92 -6.93
N THR A 61 8.96 -9.11 -8.23
CA THR A 61 10.30 -9.25 -8.82
C THR A 61 10.89 -7.95 -9.37
N ALA A 62 10.06 -6.94 -9.64
CA ALA A 62 10.48 -5.67 -10.25
C ALA A 62 9.80 -4.46 -9.61
N SER A 63 10.33 -3.26 -9.88
CA SER A 63 9.68 -2.00 -9.51
C SER A 63 8.25 -1.94 -10.09
N LYS A 64 7.29 -1.51 -9.28
CA LYS A 64 5.87 -1.54 -9.64
C LYS A 64 5.12 -0.39 -9.00
N ALA A 65 4.14 0.15 -9.71
CA ALA A 65 3.17 1.11 -9.18
C ALA A 65 1.81 0.42 -9.00
N CYS A 66 1.20 0.60 -7.82
CA CYS A 66 -0.14 0.18 -7.51
C CYS A 66 -1.03 1.40 -7.23
N TYR A 67 -2.25 1.39 -7.76
CA TYR A 67 -3.23 2.46 -7.60
C TYR A 67 -4.41 1.91 -6.80
N PRO A 68 -4.34 1.92 -5.47
CA PRO A 68 -5.34 1.27 -4.64
C PRO A 68 -6.71 1.92 -4.82
N ARG A 69 -7.76 1.09 -4.87
CA ARG A 69 -9.15 1.51 -4.97
C ARG A 69 -10.00 0.69 -4.00
N ALA A 70 -10.79 1.37 -3.19
CA ALA A 70 -11.76 0.77 -2.30
C ALA A 70 -13.17 0.91 -2.89
N PRO A 71 -14.04 -0.11 -2.77
CA PRO A 71 -15.43 0.01 -3.18
C PRO A 71 -16.14 1.09 -2.34
N THR A 72 -16.96 1.92 -2.99
CA THR A 72 -17.87 2.84 -2.31
C THR A 72 -19.15 2.11 -1.93
N HIS A 73 -19.84 2.58 -0.89
CA HIS A 73 -21.00 1.89 -0.33
C HIS A 73 -22.18 2.84 -0.17
N SER A 74 -23.38 2.28 -0.18
CA SER A 74 -24.60 2.94 0.29
C SER A 74 -24.58 3.08 1.83
N GLN A 75 -25.56 3.81 2.38
CA GLN A 75 -25.71 3.97 3.84
C GLN A 75 -25.96 2.64 4.58
N ALA A 76 -26.37 1.58 3.87
CA ALA A 76 -26.56 0.24 4.42
C ALA A 76 -25.27 -0.61 4.43
N GLY A 77 -24.13 -0.05 4.01
CA GLY A 77 -22.87 -0.78 3.91
C GLY A 77 -22.79 -1.75 2.73
N VAL A 78 -23.70 -1.64 1.76
CA VAL A 78 -23.69 -2.45 0.52
C VAL A 78 -22.95 -1.68 -0.58
N ALA A 79 -22.06 -2.37 -1.29
CA ALA A 79 -21.27 -1.78 -2.37
C ALA A 79 -22.16 -1.10 -3.42
N ALA A 80 -21.82 0.13 -3.79
CA ALA A 80 -22.45 0.80 -4.91
C ALA A 80 -21.96 0.15 -6.21
N LEU A 81 -22.89 -0.17 -7.12
CA LEU A 81 -22.58 -0.83 -8.39
C LEU A 81 -23.01 0.07 -9.56
N TYR A 82 -22.32 -0.02 -10.69
CA TYR A 82 -22.74 0.70 -11.91
C TYR A 82 -24.07 0.20 -12.48
N ALA A 83 -24.40 -1.07 -12.21
CA ALA A 83 -25.65 -1.72 -12.58
C ALA A 83 -25.96 -2.85 -11.57
N ALA A 84 -27.21 -3.34 -11.55
CA ALA A 84 -27.58 -4.48 -10.71
C ALA A 84 -26.67 -5.69 -11.00
N SER A 85 -26.11 -6.31 -9.96
CA SER A 85 -25.13 -7.40 -10.05
C SER A 85 -23.86 -7.08 -10.85
N GLY A 86 -23.56 -5.79 -11.06
CA GLY A 86 -22.41 -5.32 -11.83
C GLY A 86 -21.14 -5.08 -10.99
N THR A 87 -20.17 -4.41 -11.60
CA THR A 87 -18.91 -4.03 -10.96
C THR A 87 -19.12 -2.93 -9.91
N ALA A 88 -18.40 -3.04 -8.79
CA ALA A 88 -18.40 -2.00 -7.77
C ALA A 88 -17.84 -0.68 -8.31
N VAL A 89 -18.47 0.42 -7.90
CA VAL A 89 -17.89 1.75 -8.01
C VAL A 89 -16.78 1.84 -6.98
N SER A 90 -15.57 2.16 -7.41
CA SER A 90 -14.42 2.24 -6.52
C SER A 90 -13.77 3.63 -6.59
N ASP A 91 -13.31 4.12 -5.46
CA ASP A 91 -12.59 5.39 -5.34
C ASP A 91 -11.27 5.19 -4.59
N LYS A 92 -10.41 6.20 -4.57
CA LYS A 92 -9.16 6.20 -3.82
C LYS A 92 -9.45 6.09 -2.32
N PRO A 93 -8.79 5.17 -1.59
CA PRO A 93 -8.96 5.06 -0.15
C PRO A 93 -8.44 6.33 0.54
N GLY A 94 -9.18 6.79 1.54
CA GLY A 94 -8.85 7.97 2.33
C GLY A 94 -7.97 7.61 3.52
N ILE A 95 -7.00 8.46 3.84
CA ILE A 95 -6.23 8.41 5.08
C ILE A 95 -6.41 9.74 5.82
N ALA A 96 -6.57 9.69 7.14
CA ALA A 96 -6.87 10.89 7.94
C ALA A 96 -6.04 10.90 9.22
N ASN A 97 -4.99 11.73 9.24
CA ASN A 97 -4.01 11.79 10.33
C ASN A 97 -3.46 10.41 10.74
N ASP A 98 -3.32 9.51 9.77
CA ASP A 98 -2.91 8.12 9.97
C ASP A 98 -1.62 7.82 9.18
N ARG A 99 -1.01 6.67 9.38
CA ARG A 99 0.22 6.23 8.72
C ARG A 99 -0.07 5.08 7.78
N VAL A 100 0.69 5.02 6.69
CA VAL A 100 0.79 3.80 5.89
C VAL A 100 1.80 2.89 6.55
N LYS A 101 1.36 1.70 6.94
CA LYS A 101 2.20 0.62 7.45
C LYS A 101 2.62 -0.26 6.28
N ILE A 102 3.92 -0.50 6.15
CA ILE A 102 4.51 -1.37 5.11
C ILE A 102 5.13 -2.55 5.84
N VAL A 103 4.58 -3.74 5.62
CA VAL A 103 5.15 -5.00 6.10
C VAL A 103 5.72 -5.76 4.89
N LEU A 104 6.94 -6.24 5.04
CA LEU A 104 7.64 -7.03 4.02
C LEU A 104 7.99 -8.41 4.57
N ALA A 105 7.93 -9.41 3.69
CA ALA A 105 8.53 -10.72 3.91
C ALA A 105 9.37 -11.12 2.69
N ALA A 106 10.32 -12.04 2.89
CA ALA A 106 11.18 -12.57 1.82
C ALA A 106 11.92 -11.49 0.99
N GLY A 107 12.25 -10.35 1.60
CA GLY A 107 12.97 -9.25 0.92
C GLY A 107 14.49 -9.46 0.82
N GLY A 108 15.02 -10.55 1.39
CA GLY A 108 16.45 -10.82 1.51
C GLY A 108 17.07 -10.18 2.75
N ALA A 109 18.16 -10.75 3.27
CA ALA A 109 18.77 -10.32 4.53
C ALA A 109 19.45 -8.93 4.40
N SER A 110 19.07 -7.99 5.26
CA SER A 110 19.69 -6.65 5.37
C SER A 110 19.71 -5.87 4.05
N LYS A 111 18.62 -5.95 3.28
CA LYS A 111 18.42 -5.25 2.01
C LYS A 111 17.50 -4.05 2.22
N SER A 112 17.58 -3.04 1.37
CA SER A 112 16.80 -1.80 1.42
C SER A 112 16.10 -1.40 0.11
N GLY A 113 14.79 -1.29 0.15
CA GLY A 113 13.97 -0.76 -0.94
C GLY A 113 13.35 0.58 -0.61
N THR A 114 12.77 1.23 -1.63
CA THR A 114 12.07 2.50 -1.47
C THR A 114 10.61 2.38 -1.89
N PHE A 115 9.72 2.97 -1.09
CA PHE A 115 8.32 3.18 -1.43
C PHE A 115 8.02 4.67 -1.55
N HIS A 116 7.35 5.06 -2.64
CA HIS A 116 6.77 6.39 -2.80
C HIS A 116 5.25 6.30 -2.67
N ILE A 117 4.70 7.03 -1.71
CA ILE A 117 3.26 7.13 -1.48
C ILE A 117 2.82 8.51 -1.98
N LEU A 118 1.92 8.52 -2.95
CA LEU A 118 1.32 9.74 -3.49
C LEU A 118 -0.05 9.93 -2.86
N VAL A 119 -0.25 11.10 -2.26
CA VAL A 119 -1.50 11.50 -1.61
C VAL A 119 -2.01 12.75 -2.28
N ASP A 120 -3.29 12.80 -2.63
CA ASP A 120 -3.92 14.00 -3.22
C ASP A 120 -4.01 15.15 -2.23
#